data_AF-A0A316FMZ0-F1
#
_entry.id   AF-A0A316FMZ0-F1
#
_cell.length_a   1.000
_cell.length_b   1.000
_cell.length_c   1.000
_cell.angle_alpha   90.00
_cell.angle_beta   90.00
_cell.angle_gamma   90.00
#
_symmetry.space_group_name_H-M   'P 1'
#
loop_
_entity.id
_entity.type
_entity.pdbx_description
1 polymer ?
#
loop_
_entity_poly.entity_id
_entity_poly.type
_entity_poly.pdbx_seq_one_letter_code
_entity_poly.pdbx_strand_id
1 'polypeptide(L)'
;MQSRLRIAGHGMQPLLLMFPLGLFWTAFVLDLATLLGAPAMLGTAAFWNLVAGLGGGLLATLAAVADAVAATGPAGTRIFVLALLLDVGVLIIYAVLTLMRVREPDRTTSASLLTIEVTGLAAAAFSAWFSGRLAAPGAPIADPRRPTDSPHRPSATTLNQLLTNPPPPGPRPAPFPPPAPAPHPRRPTVSPRPAPSPRRNPSPRPAAPPRAGNAESRPTPAPRQAGSDARLAAVPPRAR
;
A
#
# COMPACT_ATOMS: atom_id res chain seq x y z
N MET A 1 -6.71 8.99 -21.66
CA MET A 1 -7.64 9.65 -20.70
C MET A 1 -7.35 9.12 -19.31
N GLN A 2 -7.32 10.01 -18.31
CA GLN A 2 -6.82 9.73 -16.96
C GLN A 2 -7.88 8.95 -16.15
N SER A 3 -7.57 7.73 -15.72
CA SER A 3 -8.29 7.11 -14.61
C SER A 3 -7.60 7.50 -13.31
N ARG A 4 -8.32 8.26 -12.48
CA ARG A 4 -7.93 8.63 -11.14
C ARG A 4 -8.75 7.82 -10.14
N LEU A 5 -8.25 6.63 -9.80
CA LEU A 5 -8.39 6.10 -8.44
C LEU A 5 -7.01 6.12 -7.78
N ARG A 6 -6.49 7.33 -7.57
CA ARG A 6 -5.33 7.58 -6.69
C ARG A 6 -5.88 7.86 -5.30
N ILE A 7 -6.08 6.83 -4.49
CA ILE A 7 -6.13 7.03 -3.04
C ILE A 7 -4.66 7.17 -2.60
N ALA A 8 -4.28 8.38 -2.18
CA ALA A 8 -3.01 8.72 -1.52
C ALA A 8 -1.70 8.78 -2.35
N GLY A 9 -1.75 8.92 -3.69
CA GLY A 9 -0.54 9.27 -4.47
C GLY A 9 0.59 8.21 -4.50
N HIS A 10 0.42 7.10 -3.78
CA HIS A 10 1.26 5.91 -3.77
C HIS A 10 0.32 4.75 -4.12
N GLY A 11 0.63 3.97 -5.16
CA GLY A 11 -0.18 2.81 -5.50
C GLY A 11 -0.24 1.84 -4.32
N MET A 12 -1.41 1.64 -3.73
CA MET A 12 -1.61 0.59 -2.72
C MET A 12 -1.53 -0.80 -3.35
N GLN A 13 -1.79 -0.91 -4.65
CA GLN A 13 -1.80 -2.15 -5.41
C GLN A 13 -0.43 -2.88 -5.40
N PRO A 14 0.73 -2.22 -5.61
CA PRO A 14 2.04 -2.84 -5.38
C PRO A 14 2.28 -3.36 -3.96
N LEU A 15 1.78 -2.65 -2.93
CA LEU A 15 1.93 -3.06 -1.54
C LEU A 15 1.07 -4.29 -1.21
N LEU A 16 -0.15 -4.35 -1.74
CA LEU A 16 -1.04 -5.51 -1.58
C LEU A 16 -0.51 -6.75 -2.28
N LEU A 17 0.25 -6.61 -3.38
CA LEU A 17 0.86 -7.74 -4.08
C LEU A 17 2.07 -8.34 -3.34
N MET A 18 2.85 -7.51 -2.64
CA MET A 18 4.01 -8.00 -1.87
C MET A 18 3.62 -8.67 -0.55
N PHE A 19 2.47 -8.29 0.02
CA PHE A 19 1.96 -8.85 1.26
C PHE A 19 1.78 -10.39 1.24
N PRO A 20 1.02 -11.00 0.31
CA PRO A 20 0.85 -12.45 0.26
C PRO A 20 2.17 -13.18 -0.04
N LEU A 21 3.04 -12.60 -0.88
CA LEU A 21 4.34 -13.19 -1.20
C LEU A 21 5.24 -13.28 0.03
N GLY A 22 5.27 -12.23 0.87
CA GLY A 22 6.00 -12.24 2.13
C GLY A 22 5.47 -13.27 3.13
N LEU A 23 4.15 -13.46 3.18
CA LEU A 23 3.52 -14.48 4.03
C LEU A 23 3.83 -15.90 3.56
N PHE A 24 3.77 -16.16 2.25
CA PHE A 24 4.17 -17.46 1.69
C PHE A 24 5.65 -17.76 1.91
N TRP A 25 6.53 -16.76 1.76
CA TRP A 25 7.94 -16.91 2.08
C TRP A 25 8.17 -17.24 3.56
N THR A 26 7.46 -16.53 4.46
CA THR A 26 7.58 -16.75 5.90
C THR A 26 7.04 -18.13 6.29
N ALA A 27 5.92 -18.57 5.71
CA ALA A 27 5.40 -19.93 5.91
C ALA A 27 6.44 -20.99 5.51
N PHE A 28 7.04 -20.84 4.33
CA PHE A 28 8.07 -21.75 3.84
C PHE A 28 9.27 -21.87 4.80
N VAL A 29 9.76 -20.74 5.35
CA VAL A 29 10.87 -20.76 6.31
C VAL A 29 10.48 -21.49 7.60
N LEU A 30 9.26 -21.27 8.09
CA LEU A 30 8.76 -21.95 9.29
C LEU A 30 8.58 -23.45 9.05
N ASP A 31 8.08 -23.84 7.87
CA ASP A 31 7.92 -25.23 7.49
C ASP A 31 9.26 -25.94 7.33
N LEU A 32 10.24 -25.29 6.72
CA LEU A 32 11.60 -25.79 6.65
C LEU A 32 12.20 -25.97 8.06
N ALA A 33 11.98 -25.03 8.97
CA ALA A 33 12.44 -25.15 10.36
C ALA A 33 11.81 -26.36 11.07
N THR A 34 10.51 -26.61 10.88
CA THR A 34 9.84 -27.78 11.47
C THR A 34 10.39 -29.09 10.91
N LEU A 35 10.71 -29.14 9.62
CA LEU A 35 11.30 -30.32 8.98
C LEU A 35 12.73 -30.59 9.48
N LEU A 36 13.45 -29.54 9.91
CA LEU A 36 14.77 -29.62 10.53
C LEU A 36 14.73 -29.93 12.03
N GLY A 37 13.55 -30.17 12.61
CA GLY A 37 13.38 -30.58 14.01
C GLY A 37 12.96 -29.46 14.97
N ALA A 38 12.50 -28.31 14.47
CA ALA A 38 11.92 -27.28 15.31
C ALA A 38 10.54 -27.69 15.88
N PRO A 39 10.06 -27.02 16.95
CA PRO A 39 8.80 -27.38 17.60
C PRO A 39 7.59 -27.31 16.67
N ALA A 40 6.62 -28.21 16.85
CA ALA A 40 5.38 -28.27 16.06
C ALA A 40 4.56 -26.97 16.07
N MET A 41 4.73 -26.12 17.09
CA MET A 41 4.14 -24.77 17.14
C MET A 41 4.52 -23.90 15.93
N LEU A 42 5.73 -24.05 15.38
CA LEU A 42 6.13 -23.33 14.17
C LEU A 42 5.36 -23.80 12.93
N GLY A 43 4.99 -25.08 12.85
CA GLY A 43 4.17 -25.62 11.75
C GLY A 43 2.75 -25.09 11.79
N THR A 44 2.20 -24.96 13.01
CA THR A 44 0.93 -24.26 13.22
C THR A 44 1.01 -22.79 12.81
N ALA A 45 2.10 -22.09 13.15
CA ALA A 45 2.31 -20.71 12.71
C ALA A 45 2.47 -20.59 11.18
N ALA A 46 3.16 -21.53 10.54
CA ALA A 46 3.28 -21.62 9.09
C ALA A 46 1.91 -21.78 8.44
N PHE A 47 1.08 -22.70 8.94
CA PHE A 47 -0.29 -22.88 8.48
C PHE A 47 -1.12 -21.59 8.54
N TRP A 48 -1.05 -20.84 9.64
CA TRP A 48 -1.77 -19.57 9.75
C TRP A 48 -1.21 -18.48 8.82
N ASN A 49 0.09 -18.48 8.55
CA ASN A 49 0.69 -17.60 7.53
C ASN A 49 0.17 -17.94 6.12
N LEU A 50 -0.02 -19.22 5.79
CA LEU A 50 -0.61 -19.61 4.51
C LEU A 50 -2.06 -19.13 4.39
N VAL A 51 -2.87 -19.29 5.45
CA VAL A 51 -4.25 -18.78 5.50
C VAL A 51 -4.29 -17.26 5.36
N ALA A 52 -3.42 -16.54 6.06
CA ALA A 52 -3.30 -15.09 5.95
C ALA A 52 -2.83 -14.66 4.54
N GLY A 53 -1.89 -15.40 3.95
CA GLY A 53 -1.38 -15.17 2.59
C GLY A 53 -2.46 -15.35 1.54
N LEU A 54 -3.29 -16.39 1.68
CA LEU A 54 -4.47 -16.61 0.83
C LEU A 54 -5.47 -15.44 0.95
N GLY A 55 -5.79 -15.00 2.16
CA GLY A 55 -6.64 -13.83 2.37
C GLY A 55 -6.07 -12.57 1.73
N GLY A 56 -4.78 -12.31 1.96
CA GLY A 56 -4.06 -11.18 1.38
C GLY A 56 -4.01 -11.20 -0.15
N GLY A 57 -3.77 -12.37 -0.75
CA GLY A 57 -3.70 -12.50 -2.20
C GLY A 57 -5.08 -12.47 -2.88
N LEU A 58 -6.14 -12.93 -2.22
CA LEU A 58 -7.52 -12.67 -2.68
C LEU A 58 -7.79 -11.16 -2.73
N LEU A 59 -7.44 -10.42 -1.67
CA LEU A 59 -7.60 -8.96 -1.67
C LEU A 59 -6.75 -8.29 -2.74
N ALA A 60 -5.52 -8.78 -2.97
CA ALA A 60 -4.64 -8.25 -4.01
C ALA A 60 -5.19 -8.48 -5.43
N THR A 61 -5.71 -9.68 -5.72
CA THR A 61 -6.32 -9.99 -7.02
C THR A 61 -7.59 -9.17 -7.25
N LEU A 62 -8.42 -9.00 -6.23
CA LEU A 62 -9.61 -8.14 -6.32
C LEU A 62 -9.24 -6.68 -6.57
N ALA A 63 -8.23 -6.15 -5.85
CA ALA A 63 -7.71 -4.81 -6.10
C ALA A 63 -7.19 -4.67 -7.53
N ALA A 64 -6.44 -5.67 -8.02
CA ALA A 64 -5.92 -5.66 -9.39
C ALA A 64 -7.02 -5.63 -10.46
N VAL A 65 -8.11 -6.38 -10.26
CA VAL A 65 -9.28 -6.35 -11.14
C VAL A 65 -9.99 -5.00 -11.05
N ALA A 66 -10.18 -4.45 -9.85
CA ALA A 66 -10.82 -3.14 -9.67
C ALA A 66 -10.04 -2.02 -10.37
N ASP A 67 -8.71 -2.02 -10.22
CA ASP A 67 -7.83 -1.06 -10.88
C ASP A 67 -7.86 -1.21 -12.41
N ALA A 68 -7.93 -2.45 -12.92
CA ALA A 68 -8.06 -2.71 -14.36
C ALA A 68 -9.40 -2.23 -14.94
N VAL A 69 -10.52 -2.42 -14.23
CA VAL A 69 -11.84 -1.94 -14.64
C VAL A 69 -11.91 -0.41 -14.61
N ALA A 70 -11.29 0.21 -13.60
CA ALA A 70 -11.20 1.67 -13.50
C ALA A 70 -10.33 2.27 -14.60
N ALA A 71 -9.26 1.59 -15.03
CA ALA A 71 -8.37 2.02 -16.10
C ALA A 71 -8.98 1.74 -17.49
N THR A 72 -9.98 2.52 -17.89
CA THR A 72 -10.72 2.37 -19.15
C THR A 72 -9.79 2.50 -20.38
N GLY A 73 -9.28 1.38 -20.91
CA GLY A 73 -8.44 1.36 -22.13
C GLY A 73 -8.03 -0.05 -22.59
N PRO A 74 -8.22 -0.43 -23.88
CA PRO A 74 -7.95 -1.79 -24.39
C PRO A 74 -6.46 -2.14 -24.63
N ALA A 75 -5.51 -1.36 -24.13
CA ALA A 75 -4.09 -1.46 -24.54
C ALA A 75 -3.26 -2.56 -23.85
N GLY A 76 -3.84 -3.47 -23.06
CA GLY A 76 -3.08 -4.47 -22.32
C GLY A 76 -3.82 -5.72 -21.84
N THR A 77 -5.05 -5.96 -22.32
CA THR A 77 -5.95 -6.98 -21.72
C THR A 77 -5.38 -8.39 -21.73
N ARG A 78 -4.72 -8.84 -22.82
CA ARG A 78 -4.14 -10.20 -22.87
C ARG A 78 -3.06 -10.42 -21.82
N ILE A 79 -2.19 -9.42 -21.68
CA ILE A 79 -1.07 -9.44 -20.75
C ILE A 79 -1.59 -9.39 -19.31
N PHE A 80 -2.57 -8.53 -19.04
CA PHE A 80 -3.25 -8.47 -17.74
C PHE A 80 -3.92 -9.79 -17.39
N VAL A 81 -4.64 -10.41 -18.32
CA VAL A 81 -5.28 -11.71 -18.12
C VAL A 81 -4.25 -12.79 -17.79
N LEU A 82 -3.11 -12.82 -18.46
CA LEU A 82 -2.03 -13.75 -18.13
C LEU A 82 -1.49 -13.52 -16.71
N ALA A 83 -1.18 -12.27 -16.34
CA ALA A 83 -0.73 -11.95 -14.98
C ALA A 83 -1.76 -12.36 -13.91
N LEU A 84 -3.04 -12.05 -14.16
CA LEU A 84 -4.14 -12.44 -13.27
C LEU A 84 -4.29 -13.96 -13.16
N LEU A 85 -4.14 -14.70 -14.27
CA LEU A 85 -4.18 -16.16 -14.26
C LEU A 85 -3.02 -16.75 -13.45
N LEU A 86 -1.82 -16.17 -13.55
CA LEU A 86 -0.67 -16.61 -12.75
C LEU A 86 -0.94 -16.40 -11.25
N ASP A 87 -1.43 -15.22 -10.87
CA ASP A 87 -1.74 -14.91 -9.46
C ASP A 87 -2.84 -15.82 -8.90
N VAL A 88 -3.91 -16.04 -9.67
CA VAL A 88 -4.98 -16.98 -9.28
C VAL A 88 -4.47 -18.41 -9.22
N GLY A 89 -3.60 -18.82 -10.15
CA GLY A 89 -2.97 -20.14 -10.13
C GLY A 89 -2.14 -20.39 -8.86
N VAL A 90 -1.35 -19.40 -8.45
CA VAL A 90 -0.58 -19.43 -7.19
C VAL A 90 -1.51 -19.56 -5.99
N LEU A 91 -2.61 -18.78 -5.96
CA LEU A 91 -3.60 -18.87 -4.89
C LEU A 91 -4.26 -20.24 -4.82
N ILE A 92 -4.58 -20.85 -5.97
CA ILE A 92 -5.15 -22.20 -6.02
C ILE A 92 -4.16 -23.23 -5.46
N ILE A 93 -2.88 -23.16 -5.85
CA ILE A 93 -1.84 -24.08 -5.33
C ILE A 93 -1.76 -23.99 -3.80
N TYR A 94 -1.67 -22.76 -3.27
CA TYR A 94 -1.61 -22.57 -1.82
C TYR A 94 -2.91 -22.89 -1.09
N ALA A 95 -4.07 -22.73 -1.74
CA ALA A 95 -5.37 -23.12 -1.19
C ALA A 95 -5.46 -24.64 -1.05
N VAL A 96 -5.05 -25.38 -2.08
CA VAL A 96 -4.98 -26.85 -2.04
C VAL A 96 -4.00 -27.30 -0.96
N LEU A 97 -2.80 -26.70 -0.89
CA LEU A 97 -1.80 -27.02 0.12
C LEU A 97 -2.33 -26.78 1.55
N THR A 98 -3.00 -25.64 1.76
CA THR A 98 -3.63 -25.30 3.05
C THR A 98 -4.73 -26.30 3.39
N LEU A 99 -5.57 -26.68 2.43
CA LEU A 99 -6.66 -27.65 2.62
C LEU A 99 -6.13 -29.04 2.97
N MET A 100 -5.05 -29.48 2.34
CA MET A 100 -4.39 -30.75 2.67
C MET A 100 -3.89 -30.75 4.12
N ARG A 101 -3.37 -29.62 4.61
CA ARG A 101 -2.92 -29.50 6.01
C ARG A 101 -4.05 -29.46 7.04
N VAL A 102 -5.30 -29.16 6.67
CA VAL A 102 -6.41 -29.06 7.66
C VAL A 102 -6.60 -30.37 8.44
N ARG A 103 -6.29 -31.51 7.81
CA ARG A 103 -6.49 -32.85 8.38
C ARG A 103 -5.31 -33.37 9.21
N GLU A 104 -4.18 -32.68 9.19
CA GLU A 104 -2.98 -33.10 9.91
C GLU A 104 -3.07 -32.64 11.39
N PRO A 105 -2.93 -33.53 12.39
CA PRO A 105 -3.12 -33.20 13.81
C PRO A 105 -2.22 -32.07 14.29
N ASP A 106 -0.95 -32.08 13.88
CA ASP A 106 0.06 -31.08 14.27
C ASP A 106 0.21 -29.96 13.24
N ARG A 107 -0.58 -29.97 12.15
CA ARG A 107 -0.43 -29.07 10.99
C ARG A 107 1.00 -29.01 10.46
N THR A 108 1.77 -30.08 10.68
CA THR A 108 3.18 -30.20 10.30
C THR A 108 3.32 -30.53 8.82
N THR A 109 4.47 -30.15 8.27
CA THR A 109 4.76 -30.28 6.84
C THR A 109 5.58 -31.52 6.59
N SER A 110 5.06 -32.41 5.74
CA SER A 110 5.82 -33.53 5.20
C SER A 110 6.72 -33.06 4.05
N ALA A 111 7.80 -33.79 3.76
CA ALA A 111 8.74 -33.45 2.69
C ALA A 111 8.07 -33.33 1.30
N SER A 112 7.02 -34.12 1.05
CA SER A 112 6.22 -34.02 -0.18
C SER A 112 5.42 -32.72 -0.25
N LEU A 113 4.78 -32.30 0.85
CA LEU A 113 4.07 -31.03 0.93
C LEU A 113 5.02 -29.83 0.78
N LEU A 114 6.23 -29.91 1.34
CA LEU A 114 7.26 -28.87 1.17
C LEU A 114 7.66 -28.72 -0.31
N THR A 115 7.66 -29.81 -1.09
CA THR A 115 7.99 -29.75 -2.52
C THR A 115 6.93 -28.98 -3.31
N ILE A 116 5.65 -29.19 -2.96
CA ILE A 116 4.52 -28.43 -3.53
C ILE A 116 4.60 -26.97 -3.09
N GLU A 117 4.94 -26.71 -1.84
CA GLU A 117 5.11 -25.36 -1.30
C GLU A 117 6.21 -24.59 -2.04
N VAL A 118 7.39 -25.19 -2.23
CA VAL A 118 8.49 -24.58 -2.99
C VAL A 118 8.08 -24.32 -4.45
N THR A 119 7.33 -25.24 -5.06
CA THR A 119 6.83 -25.07 -6.43
C THR A 119 5.84 -23.89 -6.51
N GLY A 120 4.93 -23.78 -5.54
CA GLY A 120 4.01 -22.65 -5.42
C GLY A 120 4.74 -21.33 -5.20
N LEU A 121 5.78 -21.32 -4.36
CA LEU A 121 6.61 -20.15 -4.08
C LEU A 121 7.39 -19.69 -5.30
N ALA A 122 7.96 -20.64 -6.07
CA ALA A 122 8.64 -20.35 -7.33
C ALA A 122 7.66 -19.77 -8.37
N ALA A 123 6.44 -20.31 -8.47
CA ALA A 123 5.39 -19.77 -9.32
C ALA A 123 4.98 -18.35 -8.88
N ALA A 124 4.89 -18.10 -7.57
CA ALA A 124 4.58 -16.78 -7.01
C ALA A 124 5.67 -15.75 -7.34
N ALA A 125 6.94 -16.12 -7.18
CA ALA A 125 8.07 -15.27 -7.54
C ALA A 125 8.10 -14.98 -9.05
N PHE A 126 7.82 -15.99 -9.88
CA PHE A 126 7.71 -15.82 -11.33
C PHE A 126 6.56 -14.88 -11.72
N SER A 127 5.39 -15.03 -11.09
CA SER A 127 4.24 -14.12 -11.29
C SER A 127 4.59 -12.68 -10.94
N ALA A 128 5.18 -12.46 -9.76
CA ALA A 128 5.60 -11.14 -9.31
C ALA A 128 6.63 -10.49 -10.25
N TRP A 129 7.61 -11.27 -10.72
CA TRP A 129 8.59 -10.80 -11.70
C TRP A 129 7.97 -10.49 -13.06
N PHE A 130 7.05 -11.35 -13.54
CA PHE A 130 6.32 -11.14 -14.78
C PHE A 130 5.53 -9.83 -14.73
N SER A 131 4.76 -9.62 -13.66
CA SER A 131 4.01 -8.39 -13.40
C SER A 131 4.89 -7.14 -13.31
N GLY A 132 6.08 -7.26 -12.71
CA GLY A 132 7.06 -6.16 -12.62
C GLY A 132 7.67 -5.76 -13.97
N ARG A 133 7.92 -6.72 -14.88
CA ARG A 133 8.44 -6.41 -16.23
C ARG A 133 7.43 -5.67 -17.11
N LEU A 134 6.14 -5.85 -16.85
CA LEU A 134 5.07 -5.14 -17.56
C LEU A 134 4.91 -3.69 -17.07
N ALA A 135 5.28 -3.44 -15.80
CA ALA A 135 5.27 -2.12 -15.19
C ALA A 135 6.52 -1.27 -15.52
N ALA A 136 7.50 -1.82 -16.24
CA ALA A 136 8.70 -1.10 -16.67
C ALA A 136 8.59 -0.56 -18.10
N PRO A 137 8.20 0.71 -18.28
CA PRO A 137 8.67 1.51 -19.39
C PRO A 137 9.57 2.65 -18.90
N GLY A 138 10.72 2.84 -19.56
CA GLY A 138 11.53 4.06 -19.44
C GLY A 138 10.86 5.30 -20.03
N ALA A 139 9.60 5.57 -19.68
CA ALA A 139 8.88 6.77 -20.08
C ALA A 139 9.00 7.81 -18.96
N PRO A 140 9.72 8.93 -19.15
CA PRO A 140 9.52 10.11 -18.34
C PRO A 140 8.03 10.42 -18.39
N ILE A 141 7.35 10.30 -17.25
CA ILE A 141 6.02 10.89 -17.11
C ILE A 141 6.25 12.38 -17.34
N ALA A 142 5.95 12.86 -18.55
CA ALA A 142 5.82 14.26 -18.85
C ALA A 142 4.71 14.77 -17.93
N ASP A 143 5.11 15.38 -16.82
CA ASP A 143 4.22 16.04 -15.90
C ASP A 143 3.53 17.19 -16.66
N PRO A 144 2.21 17.15 -16.90
CA PRO A 144 1.50 18.26 -17.52
C PRO A 144 1.41 19.49 -16.58
N ARG A 145 1.91 19.37 -15.34
CA ARG A 145 1.98 20.44 -14.34
C ARG A 145 3.41 20.85 -13.98
N ARG A 146 4.40 20.58 -14.82
CA ARG A 146 5.59 21.43 -14.82
C ARG A 146 5.32 22.64 -15.70
N PRO A 147 5.07 23.83 -15.13
CA PRO A 147 5.65 25.02 -15.73
C PRO A 147 7.12 24.71 -15.97
N THR A 148 7.53 24.83 -17.22
CA THR A 148 8.93 24.80 -17.63
C THR A 148 9.65 25.98 -17.02
N ASP A 149 9.98 25.89 -15.74
CA ASP A 149 10.90 26.80 -15.07
C ASP A 149 11.85 25.98 -14.24
N SER A 150 12.98 25.64 -14.87
CA SER A 150 14.23 25.42 -14.17
C SER A 150 15.34 25.94 -15.08
N PRO A 151 15.99 27.06 -14.73
CA PRO A 151 17.07 27.62 -15.50
C PRO A 151 18.31 26.71 -15.38
N HIS A 152 18.83 26.34 -16.54
CA HIS A 152 20.25 26.03 -16.81
C HIS A 152 20.81 24.67 -16.34
N ARG A 153 20.62 23.65 -17.19
CA ARG A 153 21.72 22.86 -17.78
C ARG A 153 21.19 22.14 -19.03
N PRO A 154 21.55 22.54 -20.25
CA PRO A 154 21.10 21.83 -21.44
C PRO A 154 21.70 20.43 -21.43
N SER A 155 20.83 19.41 -21.53
CA SER A 155 21.26 18.02 -21.69
C SER A 155 21.99 17.86 -23.04
N ALA A 156 22.89 16.87 -23.13
CA ALA A 156 23.70 16.63 -24.33
C ALA A 156 22.86 16.53 -25.62
N THR A 157 21.63 16.03 -25.49
CA THR A 157 20.65 15.96 -26.58
C THR A 157 20.19 17.34 -27.07
N THR A 158 19.97 18.30 -26.17
CA THR A 158 19.55 19.67 -26.51
C THR A 158 20.71 20.46 -27.13
N LEU A 159 21.93 20.28 -26.64
CA LEU A 159 23.11 20.88 -27.27
C LEU A 159 23.34 20.34 -28.69
N ASN A 160 23.17 19.03 -28.89
CA ASN A 160 23.35 18.42 -30.21
C ASN A 160 22.27 18.88 -31.20
N GLN A 161 21.03 19.10 -30.74
CA GLN A 161 19.96 19.67 -31.57
C GLN A 161 20.21 21.13 -31.98
N LEU A 162 20.71 21.96 -31.06
CA LEU A 162 21.07 23.36 -31.35
C LEU A 162 22.22 23.47 -32.36
N LEU A 163 23.14 22.51 -32.33
CA LEU A 163 24.27 22.45 -33.27
C LEU A 163 23.89 21.93 -34.66
N THR A 164 22.91 21.02 -34.74
CA THR A 164 22.52 20.38 -36.01
C THR A 164 21.37 21.07 -36.74
N ASN A 165 20.54 21.86 -36.06
CA ASN A 165 19.50 22.66 -36.69
C ASN A 165 19.39 24.04 -36.01
N PRO A 166 20.14 25.05 -36.50
CA PRO A 166 19.99 26.41 -35.99
C PRO A 166 18.58 26.93 -36.31
N PRO A 167 17.89 27.59 -35.36
CA PRO A 167 16.57 28.14 -35.64
C PRO A 167 16.64 29.25 -36.70
N PRO A 168 15.57 29.43 -37.50
CA PRO A 168 15.50 30.49 -38.50
C PRO A 168 15.60 31.87 -37.82
N PRO A 169 16.20 32.88 -38.48
CA PRO A 169 16.32 34.22 -37.92
C PRO A 169 14.93 34.78 -37.60
N GLY A 170 14.73 35.17 -36.33
CA GLY A 170 13.46 35.74 -35.87
C GLY A 170 13.11 37.05 -36.58
N PRO A 171 11.83 37.47 -36.55
CA PRO A 171 11.41 38.74 -37.14
C PRO A 171 12.15 39.91 -36.50
N ARG A 172 12.53 40.90 -37.33
CA ARG A 172 13.24 42.11 -36.90
C ARG A 172 12.44 42.80 -35.77
N PRO A 173 13.08 43.27 -34.69
CA PRO A 173 12.40 44.02 -33.65
C PRO A 173 11.75 45.28 -34.26
N ALA A 174 10.51 45.55 -33.86
CA ALA A 174 9.78 46.73 -34.30
C ALA A 174 10.54 48.02 -33.89
N PRO A 175 10.45 49.10 -34.69
CA PRO A 175 11.05 50.39 -34.33
C PRO A 175 10.55 50.86 -32.96
N PHE A 176 11.47 51.36 -32.12
CA PHE A 176 11.13 51.93 -30.82
C PHE A 176 10.09 53.06 -30.98
N PRO A 177 9.01 53.10 -30.18
CA PRO A 177 8.11 54.24 -30.17
C PRO A 177 8.85 55.48 -29.64
N PRO A 178 8.52 56.70 -30.14
CA PRO A 178 9.17 57.92 -29.69
C PRO A 178 8.94 58.17 -28.19
N PRO A 179 9.90 58.81 -27.49
CA PRO A 179 9.78 59.06 -26.05
C PRO A 179 8.58 59.98 -25.77
N ALA A 180 7.80 59.62 -24.75
CA ALA A 180 6.65 60.39 -24.30
C ALA A 180 7.07 61.79 -23.82
N PRO A 181 6.24 62.84 -24.03
CA PRO A 181 6.56 64.20 -23.57
C PRO A 181 6.68 64.24 -22.04
N ALA A 182 7.67 65.01 -21.56
CA ALA A 182 8.03 65.10 -20.15
C ALA A 182 6.84 65.55 -19.28
N PRO A 183 6.61 64.90 -18.12
CA PRO A 183 5.52 65.29 -17.23
C PRO A 183 5.82 66.63 -16.55
N HIS A 184 4.85 67.55 -16.58
CA HIS A 184 4.90 68.83 -15.86
C HIS A 184 5.04 68.62 -14.33
N PRO A 185 5.72 69.52 -13.61
CA PRO A 185 5.94 69.38 -12.16
C PRO A 185 4.60 69.45 -11.40
N ARG A 186 4.23 68.34 -10.76
CA ARG A 186 3.05 68.26 -9.89
C ARG A 186 3.31 68.97 -8.56
N ARG A 187 2.40 69.85 -8.15
CA ARG A 187 2.35 70.46 -6.81
C ARG A 187 2.32 69.38 -5.72
N PRO A 188 2.90 69.61 -4.53
CA PRO A 188 2.88 68.64 -3.44
C PRO A 188 1.45 68.43 -2.92
N THR A 189 0.89 67.26 -3.23
CA THR A 189 -0.34 66.76 -2.62
C THR A 189 -0.05 66.25 -1.21
N VAL A 190 -0.74 66.86 -0.24
CA VAL A 190 -0.81 66.45 1.17
C VAL A 190 -1.27 64.99 1.25
N SER A 191 -0.49 64.14 1.94
CA SER A 191 -0.82 62.73 2.14
C SER A 191 -2.09 62.58 3.00
N PRO A 192 -3.08 61.74 2.61
CA PRO A 192 -4.19 61.42 3.47
C PRO A 192 -3.76 60.47 4.60
N ARG A 193 -4.20 60.78 5.82
CA ARG A 193 -4.01 60.00 7.04
C ARG A 193 -4.51 58.55 6.86
N PRO A 194 -3.77 57.51 7.28
CA PRO A 194 -4.20 56.13 7.14
C PRO A 194 -5.44 55.83 8.00
N ALA A 195 -6.38 55.10 7.42
CA ALA A 195 -7.63 54.66 8.05
C ALA A 195 -7.38 53.58 9.14
N PRO A 196 -8.21 53.52 10.20
CA PRO A 196 -8.03 52.55 11.29
C PRO A 196 -8.30 51.12 10.83
N SER A 197 -7.46 50.19 11.32
CA SER A 197 -7.53 48.76 11.03
C SER A 197 -8.86 48.14 11.50
N PRO A 198 -9.41 47.14 10.79
CA PRO A 198 -10.64 46.47 11.22
C PRO A 198 -10.40 45.70 12.52
N ARG A 199 -11.23 45.95 13.55
CA ARG A 199 -11.27 45.18 14.80
C ARG A 199 -11.50 43.70 14.47
N ARG A 200 -10.55 42.82 14.82
CA ARG A 200 -10.80 41.38 14.92
C ARG A 200 -11.87 41.15 15.99
N ASN A 201 -13.01 40.59 15.59
CA ASN A 201 -13.96 40.03 16.54
C ASN A 201 -13.33 38.80 17.20
N PRO A 202 -13.40 38.65 18.54
CA PRO A 202 -12.91 37.46 19.21
C PRO A 202 -13.81 36.26 18.86
N SER A 203 -13.21 35.17 18.38
CA SER A 203 -13.87 33.89 18.16
C SER A 203 -14.48 33.36 19.47
N PRO A 204 -15.67 32.72 19.44
CA PRO A 204 -16.27 32.16 20.64
C PRO A 204 -15.39 31.03 21.20
N ARG A 205 -15.09 31.16 22.49
CA ARG A 205 -14.26 30.27 23.31
C ARG A 205 -14.92 28.87 23.38
N PRO A 206 -14.18 27.76 23.16
CA PRO A 206 -14.74 26.43 23.40
C PRO A 206 -15.05 26.24 24.89
N ALA A 207 -16.23 25.69 25.17
CA ALA A 207 -16.74 25.42 26.51
C ALA A 207 -15.80 24.47 27.28
N ALA A 208 -15.59 24.77 28.56
CA ALA A 208 -14.78 23.97 29.46
C ALA A 208 -15.40 22.57 29.70
N PRO A 209 -14.59 21.51 29.83
CA PRO A 209 -15.10 20.19 30.20
C PRO A 209 -15.62 20.19 31.65
N PRO A 210 -16.70 19.42 31.94
CA PRO A 210 -17.26 19.35 33.29
C PRO A 210 -16.27 18.71 34.27
N ARG A 211 -16.21 19.30 35.47
CA ARG A 211 -15.42 18.89 36.63
C ARG A 211 -15.57 17.39 36.91
N ALA A 212 -14.44 16.73 37.12
CA ALA A 212 -14.35 15.39 37.70
C ALA A 212 -15.04 15.38 39.08
N GLY A 213 -16.25 14.83 39.13
CA GLY A 213 -16.94 14.46 40.35
C GLY A 213 -16.52 13.05 40.74
N ASN A 214 -15.84 12.97 41.88
CA ASN A 214 -15.68 11.83 42.80
C ASN A 214 -16.22 10.48 42.29
N ALA A 215 -15.35 9.67 41.71
CA ALA A 215 -15.59 8.24 41.52
C ALA A 215 -15.41 7.54 42.88
N GLU A 216 -16.54 7.31 43.54
CA GLU A 216 -16.64 6.51 44.75
C GLU A 216 -16.20 5.07 44.44
N SER A 217 -15.16 4.65 45.15
CA SER A 217 -14.56 3.32 45.12
C SER A 217 -15.57 2.24 45.52
N ARG A 218 -16.10 1.51 44.56
CA ARG A 218 -16.82 0.24 44.79
C ARG A 218 -15.82 -0.93 44.72
N PRO A 219 -15.56 -1.66 45.82
CA PRO A 219 -14.74 -2.86 45.76
C PRO A 219 -15.51 -4.02 45.11
N THR A 220 -14.92 -4.58 44.06
CA THR A 220 -15.32 -5.86 43.44
C THR A 220 -15.12 -7.00 44.44
N PRO A 221 -16.12 -7.86 44.72
CA PRO A 221 -15.90 -9.01 45.58
C PRO A 221 -15.15 -10.13 44.83
N ALA A 222 -14.12 -10.65 45.50
CA ALA A 222 -13.27 -11.76 45.08
C ALA A 222 -14.04 -13.09 44.94
N PRO A 223 -13.59 -14.03 44.09
CA PRO A 223 -14.16 -15.36 44.01
C PRO A 223 -13.80 -16.20 45.25
N ARG A 224 -14.83 -16.74 45.89
CA ARG A 224 -14.76 -17.58 47.09
C ARG A 224 -14.18 -18.95 46.73
N GLN A 225 -12.98 -19.27 47.24
CA GLN A 225 -12.53 -20.65 47.43
C GLN A 225 -13.04 -21.15 48.79
N ALA A 226 -13.77 -22.27 48.77
CA ALA A 226 -13.95 -23.25 49.86
C ALA A 226 -15.07 -24.22 49.41
N GLY A 227 -14.94 -25.54 49.47
CA GLY A 227 -13.90 -26.34 50.08
C GLY A 227 -14.01 -27.80 49.64
N SER A 228 -12.90 -28.49 49.84
CA SER A 228 -12.81 -29.95 49.92
C SER A 228 -13.65 -30.48 51.06
N ASP A 229 -14.25 -31.65 50.83
CA ASP A 229 -14.68 -32.72 51.76
C ASP A 229 -15.87 -33.43 51.08
N ALA A 230 -15.95 -34.72 50.86
CA ALA A 230 -15.14 -35.82 51.34
C ALA A 230 -15.31 -37.05 50.41
N ARG A 231 -14.30 -37.90 50.48
CA ARG A 231 -14.29 -39.33 50.14
C ARG A 231 -15.59 -40.05 50.54
N LEU A 232 -16.13 -40.86 49.64
CA LEU A 232 -16.63 -42.24 49.90
C LEU A 232 -16.94 -42.90 48.54
N ALA A 233 -16.07 -43.76 48.04
CA ALA A 233 -16.25 -45.22 48.06
C ALA A 233 -17.36 -45.75 47.12
N ALA A 234 -16.98 -46.33 45.97
CA ALA A 234 -17.52 -47.60 45.47
C ALA A 234 -16.81 -48.04 44.17
N VAL A 235 -16.12 -49.17 44.28
CA VAL A 235 -15.53 -50.02 43.24
C VAL A 235 -16.65 -50.81 42.52
N PRO A 236 -16.48 -51.27 41.26
CA PRO A 236 -17.56 -51.75 40.40
C PRO A 236 -17.79 -53.27 40.51
N PRO A 237 -18.80 -53.82 39.79
CA PRO A 237 -18.67 -55.17 39.28
C PRO A 237 -18.79 -55.24 37.75
N ARG A 238 -17.82 -55.95 37.16
CA ARG A 238 -17.93 -56.66 35.88
C ARG A 238 -19.00 -57.76 35.98
N ALA A 239 -19.83 -57.88 34.95
CA ALA A 239 -20.40 -59.12 34.38
C ALA A 239 -21.30 -58.65 33.21
N ARG A 240 -21.35 -59.24 32.02
CA ARG A 240 -20.85 -60.50 31.46
C ARG A 240 -20.84 -60.33 29.95
#